data_AF-A0A9E5TSY1-F1
#
_entry.id   AF-A0A9E5TSY1-F1
#
_cell.length_a   1.000
_cell.length_b   1.000
_cell.length_c   1.000
_cell.angle_alpha   90.00
_cell.angle_beta   90.00
_cell.angle_gamma   90.00
#
_symmetry.space_group_name_H-M   'P 1'
#
loop_
_entity.id
_entity.type
_entity.pdbx_description
1 polymer ?
#
loop_
_entity_poly.entity_id
_entity_poly.type
_entity_poly.pdbx_seq_one_letter_code
_entity_poly.pdbx_strand_id
1 'polypeptide(L)' 'MKPGEKITFPFGKKQMEGTIKKIAGKTVYIVADFPKHKGKIVKRPVFSFEKGKKKSTKAKPKKTE' A
#
# COMPACT_ATOMS: atom_id res chain seq x y z
N MET A 1 8.59 -6.31 2.45
CA MET A 1 7.26 -6.15 3.04
C MET A 1 7.35 -6.47 4.52
N LYS A 2 7.31 -5.44 5.35
CA LYS A 2 7.24 -5.53 6.82
C LYS A 2 6.00 -4.78 7.31
N PRO A 3 5.35 -5.21 8.42
CA PRO A 3 4.32 -4.40 9.06
C PRO A 3 4.89 -3.03 9.44
N GLY A 4 4.16 -1.96 9.15
CA GLY A 4 4.60 -0.57 9.31
C GLY A 4 5.19 0.08 8.07
N GLU A 5 5.52 -0.68 7.02
CA GLU A 5 5.97 -0.10 5.74
C GLU A 5 4.80 0.56 5.00
N LYS A 6 5.03 1.79 4.51
CA LYS A 6 4.17 2.42 3.50
C LYS A 6 4.49 1.84 2.13
N ILE A 7 3.46 1.43 1.41
CA ILE A 7 3.53 0.89 0.07
C ILE A 7 2.51 1.57 -0.82
N THR A 8 2.86 1.70 -2.09
CA THR A 8 1.92 2.12 -3.13
C THR A 8 1.45 0.87 -3.86
N PHE A 9 0.14 0.72 -4.03
CA PHE A 9 -0.47 -0.43 -4.67
C PHE A 9 -1.55 -0.01 -5.67
N PRO A 10 -1.72 -0.75 -6.77
CA PRO A 10 -2.80 -0.48 -7.71
C PRO A 10 -4.16 -0.84 -7.07
N PHE A 11 -5.09 0.10 -7.11
CA PHE A 11 -6.47 -0.08 -6.68
C PHE A 11 -7.42 0.47 -7.74
N GLY A 12 -8.08 -0.43 -8.47
CA GLY A 12 -8.87 -0.07 -9.65
C GLY A 12 -7.98 0.51 -10.76
N LYS A 13 -8.34 1.69 -11.26
CA LYS A 13 -7.58 2.43 -12.29
C LYS A 13 -6.54 3.41 -11.70
N LYS A 14 -6.33 3.40 -10.38
CA LYS A 14 -5.45 4.35 -9.68
C LYS A 14 -4.39 3.62 -8.87
N GLN A 15 -3.30 4.31 -8.58
CA GLN A 15 -2.35 3.90 -7.55
C GLN A 15 -2.76 4.54 -6.22
N MET A 16 -2.61 3.80 -5.14
CA MET A 16 -2.97 4.26 -3.81
C MET A 16 -1.88 3.93 -2.82
N GLU A 17 -1.71 4.79 -1.84
CA GLU A 17 -0.80 4.55 -0.73
C GLU A 17 -1.53 3.88 0.44
N GLY A 18 -0.82 3.00 1.12
CA GLY A 18 -1.26 2.43 2.37
C GLY A 18 -0.11 1.86 3.18
N THR A 19 -0.36 1.62 4.45
CA THR A 19 0.61 1.07 5.39
C THR A 19 0.29 -0.38 5.69
N ILE A 20 1.27 -1.27 5.65
CA ILE A 20 1.05 -2.67 6.01
C ILE A 20 0.69 -2.75 7.50
N LYS A 21 -0.54 -3.17 7.81
CA LYS A 21 -1.01 -3.41 9.18
C LYS A 21 -0.41 -4.69 9.75
N LYS A 22 -0.54 -5.78 8.98
CA LYS A 22 -0.12 -7.12 9.37
C LYS A 22 0.06 -7.99 8.13
N ILE A 23 0.96 -8.96 8.24
CA ILE A 23 1.12 -10.03 7.26
C ILE A 23 0.66 -11.32 7.97
N ALA A 24 -0.25 -12.06 7.35
CA ALA A 24 -0.75 -13.32 7.84
C ALA A 24 -0.59 -14.39 6.75
N GLY A 25 0.45 -15.23 6.90
CA GLY A 25 0.81 -16.23 5.90
C GLY A 25 1.01 -15.60 4.53
N LYS A 26 0.16 -15.99 3.56
CA LYS A 26 0.18 -15.51 2.17
C LYS A 26 -0.68 -14.26 1.94
N THR A 27 -1.16 -13.61 2.99
CA THR A 27 -2.04 -12.44 2.90
C THR A 27 -1.43 -11.24 3.61
N VAL A 28 -1.50 -10.07 2.97
CA VAL A 28 -1.14 -8.77 3.54
C VAL A 28 -2.41 -7.98 3.82
N TYR A 29 -2.46 -7.41 5.02
CA TYR A 29 -3.48 -6.44 5.43
C TYR A 29 -2.84 -5.06 5.35
N ILE A 30 -3.40 -4.20 4.52
CA ILE A 30 -2.88 -2.86 4.25
C ILE A 30 -3.94 -1.86 4.71
N VAL A 31 -3.58 -0.93 5.59
CA VAL A 31 -4.41 0.23 5.88
C VAL A 31 -4.23 1.23 4.76
N ALA A 32 -5.23 1.39 3.92
CA ALA A 32 -5.19 2.34 2.82
C ALA A 32 -5.49 3.76 3.32
N ASP A 33 -4.70 4.72 2.86
CA ASP A 33 -4.94 6.14 3.14
C ASP A 33 -5.77 6.72 1.99
N PHE A 34 -7.06 6.33 1.94
CA PHE A 34 -7.99 6.93 0.98
C PHE A 34 -8.40 8.32 1.49
N PRO A 35 -8.38 9.37 0.66
CA PRO A 35 -8.81 10.71 1.08
C PRO A 35 -10.28 10.75 1.55
N LYS A 36 -11.12 9.85 1.05
CA LYS A 36 -12.54 9.72 1.42
C LYS A 36 -12.86 8.60 2.41
N HIS A 37 -11.91 7.69 2.66
CA HIS A 37 -12.12 6.50 3.50
C HIS A 37 -10.85 6.16 4.28
N LYS A 38 -10.44 7.08 5.16
CA LYS A 38 -9.23 6.96 5.96
C LYS A 38 -9.33 5.75 6.90
N GLY A 39 -8.30 4.91 6.93
CA GLY A 39 -8.24 3.74 7.82
C GLY A 39 -8.88 2.45 7.26
N LYS A 40 -9.36 2.44 6.01
CA LYS A 40 -9.94 1.24 5.40
C LYS A 40 -8.87 0.15 5.21
N ILE A 41 -9.18 -1.06 5.65
CA ILE A 41 -8.26 -2.20 5.55
C ILE A 41 -8.50 -2.94 4.23
N VAL A 42 -7.46 -3.03 3.41
CA VAL A 42 -7.42 -3.76 2.15
C VAL A 42 -6.68 -5.08 2.38
N LYS A 43 -7.36 -6.19 2.12
CA LYS A 43 -6.79 -7.55 2.19
C LYS A 43 -6.33 -7.96 0.80
N ARG A 44 -5.04 -8.26 0.62
CA ARG A 44 -4.49 -8.73 -0.67
C ARG A 44 -3.51 -9.88 -0.46
N PRO A 45 -3.41 -10.84 -1.40
CA PRO A 45 -2.39 -11.86 -1.35
C PRO A 45 -1.00 -11.25 -1.59
N VAL A 46 0.01 -11.78 -0.89
CA VAL A 46 1.43 -11.37 -1.03
C VAL A 46 1.90 -11.49 -2.48
N PHE A 47 1.44 -12.52 -3.20
CA PHE A 47 1.82 -12.79 -4.58
C PHE A 47 1.43 -11.65 -5.54
N SER A 48 0.37 -10.89 -5.21
CA SER A 48 -0.03 -9.71 -5.98
C SER A 48 1.01 -8.59 -5.95
N PHE A 49 2.01 -8.70 -5.07
CA PHE A 49 3.13 -7.79 -4.91
C PHE A 49 4.48 -8.42 -5.34
N GLU A 50 4.53 -9.71 -5.68
CA GLU A 50 5.79 -10.42 -5.97
C GLU A 50 6.28 -10.27 -7.42
N LYS A 51 5.46 -9.80 -8.37
CA LYS A 51 5.94 -9.49 -9.72
C LYS A 51 6.56 -8.09 -9.80
N GLY A 52 7.77 -7.96 -9.27
CA GLY A 52 8.62 -6.81 -9.53
C GLY A 52 9.56 -6.44 -8.39
N LYS A 53 10.75 -7.06 -8.33
CA LYS A 53 11.91 -6.36 -7.78
C LYS A 53 12.10 -5.05 -8.56
N LYS A 54 11.64 -3.91 -8.05
CA LYS A 54 12.31 -2.60 -8.16
C LYS A 54 11.57 -1.46 -7.45
N LYS A 55 12.37 -0.76 -6.63
CA LYS A 55 12.33 0.65 -6.24
C LYS A 55 11.29 1.09 -5.20
N SER A 56 11.79 1.15 -3.97
CA SER A 56 11.85 2.39 -3.20
C SER A 56 12.14 3.61 -4.08
N THR A 57 11.12 4.28 -4.61
CA THR A 57 11.22 5.70 -4.95
C THR A 57 10.59 6.50 -3.82
N LYS A 58 11.47 7.24 -3.16
CA LYS A 58 11.25 8.30 -2.19
C LYS A 58 9.95 9.09 -2.40
N ALA A 59 9.38 9.47 -1.26
CA ALA A 59 8.42 10.54 -1.07
C ALA A 59 8.62 11.74 -2.01
N LYS A 60 7.51 12.31 -2.47
CA LYS A 60 7.41 13.76 -2.69
C LYS A 60 6.08 14.28 -2.13
N PRO A 61 6.10 15.30 -1.26
CA PRO A 61 4.90 15.93 -0.71
C PRO A 61 4.22 16.76 -1.80
N LYS A 62 2.91 16.61 -1.99
CA LYS A 62 2.12 17.63 -2.71
C LYS A 62 1.55 18.61 -1.70
N LYS A 63 2.29 19.72 -1.54
CA LYS A 63 1.80 21.01 -1.06
C LYS A 63 1.50 21.82 -2.33
N THR A 64 0.24 22.19 -2.56
CA THR A 64 -0.23 23.13 -3.60
C THR A 64 -1.66 23.48 -3.20
N GLU A 65 -2.12 24.71 -3.03
CA GLU A 65 -1.57 26.08 -3.04
C GLU A 65 -2.50 26.88 -2.11
#